data_AF-A0A9P3H107-F1
#
_entry.id   AF-A0A9P3H107-F1
#
_cell.length_a   1.000
_cell.length_b   1.000
_cell.length_c   1.000
_cell.angle_alpha   90.00
_cell.angle_beta   90.00
_cell.angle_gamma   90.00
#
_symmetry.space_group_name_H-M   'P 1'
#
loop_
_entity.id
_entity.type
_entity.pdbx_description
1 polymer ?
#
loop_
_entity_poly.entity_id
_entity_poly.type
_entity_poly.pdbx_seq_one_letter_code
_entity_poly.pdbx_strand_id
1 'polypeptide(L)'
;MGCYRTKAYKAGLVALPIGEPFDASLNLGNVFASPSVESGESSGAALYLFVHDVPEGSENVIPVNSIISKYMSDILGSGSGLIDVAVPSQPTTSAERSRVLQTITTQLKYVWDTYVARAGQKVVLLGVGLGSFAMKSLMESRQDDVKRVVACAFSLQGDIKALPSVGSEFVNWYHENTSVLVPGSHPAITNKKECRGDVMAALPLQPDVQGLNLLREVRPRVFRMVNTKLEGFPVPTRAMNNGHEQERLDSQKDSVRWLEPLVTGDDGGPAFDPFDYDRIAMRMEQRRQARALSLNVPKS
;
A
#
# COMPACT_ATOMS: atom_id res chain seq x y z
N MET A 1 -8.11 18.97 22.19
CA MET A 1 -7.96 17.80 21.29
C MET A 1 -8.32 18.26 19.88
N GLY A 2 -7.34 18.38 19.00
CA GLY A 2 -7.59 18.77 17.61
C GLY A 2 -8.19 17.58 16.87
N CYS A 3 -9.44 17.70 16.43
CA CYS A 3 -10.03 16.76 15.48
C CYS A 3 -9.26 16.91 14.17
N TYR A 4 -8.39 15.96 13.85
CA TYR A 4 -7.73 15.86 12.55
C TYR A 4 -8.78 15.52 11.50
N ARG A 5 -9.60 16.50 11.11
CA ARG A 5 -10.49 16.40 9.95
C ARG A 5 -9.59 16.30 8.72
N THR A 6 -9.44 15.07 8.24
CA THR A 6 -8.76 14.67 7.01
C THR A 6 -9.32 15.48 5.84
N LYS A 7 -8.55 16.46 5.37
CA LYS A 7 -8.90 17.22 4.16
C LYS A 7 -8.83 16.27 2.95
N ALA A 8 -10.02 15.83 2.54
CA ALA A 8 -10.40 15.25 1.25
C ALA A 8 -9.28 14.52 0.46
N TYR A 9 -9.12 13.23 0.73
CA TYR A 9 -8.52 12.32 -0.24
C TYR A 9 -9.48 12.16 -1.43
N LYS A 10 -9.04 12.58 -2.62
CA LYS A 10 -9.88 12.67 -3.83
C LYS A 10 -10.24 11.32 -4.48
N ALA A 11 -9.96 10.20 -3.81
CA ALA A 11 -10.17 8.86 -4.35
C ALA A 11 -11.26 8.06 -3.62
N GLY A 12 -12.02 8.69 -2.71
CA GLY A 12 -13.03 7.98 -1.92
C GLY A 12 -12.44 6.93 -0.98
N LEU A 13 -11.16 7.09 -0.60
CA LEU A 13 -10.55 6.25 0.41
C LEU A 13 -11.03 6.65 1.79
N VAL A 14 -11.14 5.66 2.67
CA VAL A 14 -11.51 5.81 4.08
C VAL A 14 -10.26 5.70 4.94
N ALA A 15 -10.19 6.45 6.03
CA ALA A 15 -9.09 6.31 6.99
C ALA A 15 -9.28 5.00 7.76
N LEU A 16 -8.24 4.16 7.81
CA LEU A 16 -8.29 2.96 8.63
C LEU A 16 -8.00 3.31 10.09
N PRO A 17 -8.72 2.71 11.06
CA PRO A 17 -8.39 2.87 12.46
C PRO A 17 -7.06 2.16 12.72
N ILE A 18 -6.04 2.96 12.99
CA ILE A 18 -4.74 2.50 13.48
C ILE A 18 -4.79 2.71 14.98
N GLY A 19 -4.96 1.64 15.77
CA GLY A 19 -5.05 1.75 17.23
C GLY A 19 -3.83 2.45 17.84
N GLU A 20 -4.00 3.26 18.88
CA GLU A 20 -2.86 3.77 19.67
C GLU A 20 -2.08 2.56 20.23
N PRO A 21 -0.73 2.55 20.12
CA PRO A 21 0.12 3.67 20.50
C PRO A 21 1.19 3.98 19.45
N PHE A 22 0.79 4.44 18.27
CA PHE A 22 1.78 4.97 17.33
C PHE A 22 2.17 6.39 17.76
N ASP A 23 3.46 6.68 17.69
CA ASP A 23 4.02 7.98 18.06
C ASP A 23 3.36 9.08 17.20
N ALA A 24 2.37 9.78 17.78
CA ALA A 24 1.62 10.83 17.11
C ALA A 24 2.53 11.96 16.60
N SER A 25 3.73 12.12 17.20
CA SER A 25 4.70 13.13 16.77
C SER A 25 5.30 12.84 15.39
N LEU A 26 5.32 11.58 14.96
CA LEU A 26 5.82 11.19 13.64
C LEU A 26 4.77 11.38 12.54
N ASN A 27 3.55 11.78 12.91
CA ASN A 27 2.41 11.99 12.00
C ASN A 27 2.23 10.83 11.02
N LEU A 28 2.47 9.60 11.51
CA LEU A 28 2.35 8.35 10.76
C LEU A 28 0.89 7.98 10.48
N GLY A 29 -0.07 8.81 10.88
CA GLY A 29 -1.49 8.49 10.99
C GLY A 29 -2.27 8.35 9.68
N ASN A 30 -1.62 8.39 8.52
CA ASN A 30 -2.31 8.40 7.24
C ASN A 30 -2.26 7.02 6.57
N VAL A 31 -3.02 6.10 7.15
CA VAL A 31 -3.38 4.84 6.50
C VAL A 31 -4.78 4.96 5.96
N PHE A 32 -4.91 4.92 4.65
CA PHE A 32 -6.17 4.98 3.96
C PHE A 32 -6.43 3.67 3.23
N ALA A 33 -7.68 3.31 3.04
CA ALA A 33 -8.04 2.14 2.28
C ALA A 33 -9.24 2.37 1.37
N SER A 34 -9.35 1.56 0.32
CA SER A 34 -10.56 1.51 -0.49
C SER A 34 -11.73 0.97 0.34
N PRO A 35 -12.97 1.44 0.14
CA PRO A 35 -14.12 0.99 0.93
C PRO A 35 -14.31 -0.52 1.03
N SER A 36 -13.95 -1.28 -0.02
CA SER A 36 -14.02 -2.75 -0.03
C SER A 36 -13.11 -3.41 1.02
N VAL A 37 -12.00 -2.77 1.39
CA VAL A 37 -11.09 -3.29 2.42
C VAL A 37 -11.68 -3.08 3.82
N GLU A 38 -12.30 -1.93 4.06
CA GLU A 38 -12.97 -1.62 5.34
C GLU A 38 -14.18 -2.52 5.57
N SER A 39 -15.01 -2.73 4.53
CA SER A 39 -16.17 -3.62 4.62
C SER A 39 -15.80 -5.11 4.73
N GLY A 40 -14.53 -5.46 4.49
CA GLY A 40 -14.08 -6.84 4.40
C GLY A 40 -14.61 -7.58 3.17
N GLU A 41 -15.21 -6.86 2.22
CA GLU A 41 -15.68 -7.43 0.97
C GLU A 41 -14.50 -7.69 0.03
N SER A 42 -14.24 -8.97 -0.25
CA SER A 42 -13.27 -9.33 -1.27
C SER A 42 -13.77 -8.87 -2.63
N SER A 43 -13.01 -7.98 -3.28
CA SER A 43 -13.34 -7.52 -4.63
C SER A 43 -13.18 -8.60 -5.71
N GLY A 44 -12.73 -9.81 -5.34
CA GLY A 44 -12.33 -10.88 -6.26
C GLY A 44 -11.02 -10.61 -7.00
N ALA A 45 -10.52 -9.37 -6.97
CA ALA A 45 -9.22 -8.98 -7.49
C ALA A 45 -8.14 -8.99 -6.39
N ALA A 46 -6.93 -8.53 -6.74
CA ALA A 46 -5.82 -8.40 -5.79
C ALA A 46 -6.01 -7.22 -4.82
N LEU A 47 -5.35 -7.30 -3.66
CA LEU A 47 -5.18 -6.24 -2.69
C LEU A 47 -3.77 -5.64 -2.82
N TYR A 48 -3.70 -4.32 -3.00
CA TYR A 48 -2.44 -3.59 -3.03
C TYR A 48 -2.17 -2.98 -1.66
N LEU A 49 -0.98 -3.21 -1.11
CA LEU A 49 -0.42 -2.42 -0.02
C LEU A 49 0.62 -1.48 -0.63
N PHE A 50 0.26 -0.19 -0.74
CA PHE A 50 1.10 0.84 -1.33
C PHE A 50 1.69 1.73 -0.24
N VAL A 51 3.00 1.65 -0.05
CA VAL A 51 3.74 2.40 0.97
C VAL A 51 4.65 3.39 0.27
N HIS A 52 4.45 4.68 0.52
CA HIS A 52 5.21 5.71 -0.18
C HIS A 52 5.59 6.87 0.73
N ASP A 53 6.71 7.51 0.40
CA ASP A 53 7.10 8.76 1.04
C ASP A 53 6.13 9.89 0.64
N VAL A 54 5.84 10.77 1.59
CA VAL A 54 5.11 12.01 1.37
C VAL A 54 6.08 13.03 0.74
N PRO A 55 5.67 13.76 -0.33
CA PRO A 55 6.50 14.82 -0.90
C PRO A 55 6.93 15.84 0.16
N GLU A 56 8.19 16.27 0.11
CA GLU A 56 8.72 17.26 1.05
C GLU A 56 7.85 18.53 1.06
N GLY A 57 7.54 19.04 2.25
CA GLY A 57 6.70 20.22 2.45
C GLY A 57 5.19 20.00 2.25
N SER A 58 4.73 18.78 1.98
CA SER A 58 3.30 18.47 2.00
C SER A 58 2.85 18.03 3.39
N GLU A 59 1.73 18.58 3.88
CA GLU A 59 1.11 18.26 5.18
C GLU A 59 0.43 16.88 5.18
N ASN A 60 1.11 15.85 4.67
CA ASN A 60 0.57 14.52 4.42
C ASN A 60 -0.65 14.50 3.48
N VAL A 61 -0.80 15.53 2.64
CA VAL A 61 -1.83 15.60 1.61
C VAL A 61 -1.21 15.24 0.27
N ILE A 62 -1.65 14.12 -0.32
CA ILE A 62 -1.23 13.74 -1.67
C ILE A 62 -1.85 14.72 -2.69
N PRO A 63 -1.03 15.41 -3.51
CA PRO A 63 -1.57 16.26 -4.55
C PRO A 63 -2.37 15.44 -5.57
N VAL A 64 -3.54 15.96 -5.96
CA VAL A 64 -4.48 15.30 -6.89
C VAL A 64 -3.83 14.87 -8.21
N ASN A 65 -2.90 15.66 -8.72
CA ASN A 65 -2.23 15.41 -10.00
C ASN A 65 -0.82 14.80 -9.83
N SER A 66 -0.49 14.33 -8.62
CA SER A 66 0.77 13.67 -8.35
C SER A 66 0.88 12.34 -9.09
N ILE A 67 2.08 11.79 -9.15
CA ILE A 67 2.27 10.43 -9.68
C ILE A 67 1.65 9.37 -8.75
N ILE A 68 1.64 9.62 -7.44
CA ILE A 68 1.07 8.72 -6.44
C ILE A 68 -0.44 8.57 -6.67
N SER A 69 -1.17 9.68 -6.82
CA SER A 69 -2.61 9.65 -7.11
C SER A 69 -2.93 8.94 -8.43
N LYS A 70 -2.05 9.03 -9.44
CA LYS A 70 -2.18 8.28 -10.70
C LYS A 70 -1.98 6.77 -10.51
N TYR A 71 -1.09 6.33 -9.62
CA TYR A 71 -0.96 4.91 -9.26
C TYR A 71 -2.20 4.41 -8.54
N MET A 72 -2.68 5.18 -7.56
CA MET A 72 -3.90 4.83 -6.83
C MET A 72 -5.10 4.73 -7.77
N SER A 73 -5.25 5.67 -8.69
CA SER A 73 -6.33 5.65 -9.68
C SER A 73 -6.27 4.44 -10.61
N ASP A 74 -5.07 3.97 -10.98
CA ASP A 74 -4.94 2.75 -11.80
C ASP A 74 -5.32 1.50 -11.01
N ILE A 75 -4.84 1.40 -9.76
CA ILE A 75 -5.15 0.27 -8.86
C ILE A 75 -6.66 0.19 -8.62
N LEU A 76 -7.29 1.32 -8.27
CA LEU A 76 -8.74 1.36 -8.07
C LEU A 76 -9.48 1.10 -9.39
N GLY A 77 -8.98 1.62 -10.51
CA GLY A 77 -9.55 1.42 -11.85
C GLY A 77 -9.50 -0.03 -12.35
N SER A 78 -8.61 -0.87 -11.81
CA SER A 78 -8.57 -2.31 -12.09
C SER A 78 -9.55 -3.13 -11.24
N GLY A 79 -10.29 -2.50 -10.32
CA GLY A 79 -11.18 -3.19 -9.37
C GLY A 79 -10.44 -3.84 -8.20
N SER A 80 -9.17 -3.50 -8.02
CA SER A 80 -8.35 -4.01 -6.91
C SER A 80 -8.62 -3.26 -5.62
N GLY A 81 -8.45 -3.94 -4.49
CA GLY A 81 -8.41 -3.28 -3.18
C GLY A 81 -7.10 -2.50 -3.02
N LEU A 82 -7.14 -1.42 -2.25
CA LEU A 82 -5.97 -0.60 -1.96
C LEU A 82 -5.91 -0.28 -0.47
N ILE A 83 -4.72 -0.44 0.13
CA ILE A 83 -4.31 0.18 1.38
C ILE A 83 -3.12 1.08 1.05
N ASP A 84 -3.30 2.37 1.26
CA ASP A 84 -2.33 3.43 1.07
C ASP A 84 -1.72 3.80 2.42
N VAL A 85 -0.39 3.75 2.53
CA VAL A 85 0.37 4.10 3.73
C VAL A 85 1.34 5.22 3.37
N ALA A 86 0.99 6.42 3.80
CA ALA A 86 1.82 7.59 3.62
C ALA A 86 2.88 7.68 4.73
N VAL A 87 4.15 7.74 4.34
CA VAL A 87 5.30 7.80 5.24
C VAL A 87 5.86 9.22 5.28
N PRO A 88 6.19 9.79 6.46
CA PRO A 88 6.77 11.12 6.56
C PRO A 88 8.06 11.27 5.74
N SER A 89 8.35 12.51 5.35
CA SER A 89 9.52 12.85 4.54
C SER A 89 10.84 12.44 5.20
N GLN A 90 11.90 12.41 4.39
CA GLN A 90 13.16 11.78 4.77
C GLN A 90 13.77 12.35 6.07
N PRO A 91 14.17 11.47 6.99
CA PRO A 91 14.84 11.82 8.24
C PRO A 91 16.19 12.47 7.94
N THR A 92 16.55 13.48 8.72
CA THR A 92 17.78 14.27 8.54
C THR A 92 19.01 13.56 9.11
N THR A 93 18.82 12.65 10.06
CA THR A 93 19.91 11.91 10.71
C THR A 93 19.73 10.39 10.61
N SER A 94 20.83 9.64 10.74
CA SER A 94 20.79 8.17 10.76
C SER A 94 20.01 7.59 11.95
N ALA A 95 20.13 8.22 13.13
CA ALA A 95 19.39 7.82 14.32
C ALA A 95 17.88 8.05 14.16
N GLU A 96 17.50 9.22 13.65
CA GLU A 96 16.12 9.54 13.30
C GLU A 96 15.59 8.57 12.26
N ARG A 97 16.38 8.25 11.23
CA ARG A 97 16.01 7.27 10.21
C ARG A 97 15.71 5.91 10.78
N SER A 98 16.53 5.46 11.71
CA SER A 98 16.36 4.16 12.35
C SER A 98 15.06 4.13 13.18
N ARG A 99 14.79 5.19 13.94
CA ARG A 99 13.54 5.36 14.70
C ARG A 99 12.32 5.41 13.78
N VAL A 100 12.35 6.22 12.72
CA VAL A 100 11.27 6.35 11.74
C VAL A 100 10.99 5.01 11.07
N LEU A 101 12.02 4.31 10.59
CA LEU A 101 11.87 2.98 9.99
C LEU A 101 11.28 1.95 10.97
N GLN A 102 11.70 1.97 12.24
CA GLN A 102 11.14 1.08 13.26
C GLN A 102 9.65 1.35 13.48
N THR A 103 9.25 2.62 13.54
CA THR A 103 7.84 2.96 13.74
C THR A 103 6.99 2.60 12.53
N ILE A 104 7.43 2.93 11.31
CA ILE A 104 6.72 2.53 10.07
C ILE A 104 6.61 1.00 10.01
N THR A 105 7.68 0.27 10.33
CA THR A 105 7.65 -1.20 10.32
C THR A 105 6.64 -1.75 11.31
N THR A 106 6.57 -1.18 12.51
CA THR A 106 5.57 -1.56 13.52
C THR A 106 4.15 -1.29 13.02
N GLN A 107 3.93 -0.15 12.37
CA GLN A 107 2.65 0.20 11.78
C GLN A 107 2.25 -0.74 10.64
N LEU A 108 3.18 -1.04 9.73
CA LEU A 108 2.95 -1.98 8.64
C LEU A 108 2.65 -3.39 9.15
N LYS A 109 3.26 -3.83 10.25
CA LYS A 109 2.90 -5.10 10.91
C LYS A 109 1.46 -5.07 11.42
N TYR A 110 1.05 -3.99 12.07
CA TYR A 110 -0.34 -3.84 12.51
C TYR A 110 -1.33 -3.85 11.34
N VAL A 111 -1.04 -3.08 10.29
CA VAL A 111 -1.85 -3.06 9.06
C VAL A 111 -1.93 -4.43 8.42
N TRP A 112 -0.80 -5.15 8.38
CA TRP A 112 -0.71 -6.49 7.85
C TRP A 112 -1.59 -7.47 8.63
N ASP A 113 -1.38 -7.55 9.95
CA ASP A 113 -2.06 -8.50 10.82
C ASP A 113 -3.57 -8.24 10.91
N THR A 114 -3.98 -6.97 10.82
CA THR A 114 -5.37 -6.54 11.00
C THR A 114 -6.17 -6.60 9.69
N TYR A 115 -5.58 -6.15 8.58
CA TYR A 115 -6.33 -5.94 7.32
C TYR A 115 -5.85 -6.86 6.20
N VAL A 116 -4.54 -6.96 5.97
CA VAL A 116 -4.00 -7.65 4.79
C VAL A 116 -4.09 -9.17 4.92
N ALA A 117 -3.61 -9.73 6.03
CA ALA A 117 -3.57 -11.18 6.24
C ALA A 117 -4.98 -11.81 6.26
N ARG A 118 -5.98 -11.03 6.69
CA ARG A 118 -7.38 -11.45 6.80
C ARG A 118 -8.19 -11.26 5.52
N ALA A 119 -7.71 -10.47 4.57
CA ALA A 119 -8.43 -10.17 3.33
C ALA A 119 -8.70 -11.44 2.48
N GLY A 120 -7.87 -12.48 2.60
CA GLY A 120 -8.01 -13.70 1.80
C GLY A 120 -7.80 -13.47 0.29
N GLN A 121 -7.16 -12.35 -0.06
CA GLN A 121 -6.88 -11.95 -1.44
C GLN A 121 -5.40 -12.20 -1.80
N LYS A 122 -5.11 -12.24 -3.09
CA LYS A 122 -3.73 -12.10 -3.57
C LYS A 122 -3.22 -10.71 -3.24
N VAL A 123 -2.01 -10.60 -2.73
CA VAL A 123 -1.44 -9.32 -2.28
C VAL A 123 -0.33 -8.87 -3.24
N VAL A 124 -0.34 -7.58 -3.56
CA VAL A 124 0.74 -6.89 -4.27
C VAL A 124 1.34 -5.85 -3.32
N LEU A 125 2.64 -5.91 -3.14
CA LEU A 125 3.37 -4.98 -2.28
C LEU A 125 4.09 -3.93 -3.13
N LEU A 126 3.83 -2.64 -2.92
CA LEU A 126 4.50 -1.54 -3.60
C LEU A 126 5.13 -0.62 -2.56
N GLY A 127 6.46 -0.57 -2.51
CA GLY A 127 7.22 0.29 -1.63
C GLY A 127 7.98 1.36 -2.42
N VAL A 128 8.00 2.60 -1.93
CA VAL A 128 8.77 3.70 -2.49
C VAL A 128 9.59 4.34 -1.39
N GLY A 129 10.87 4.61 -1.65
CA GLY A 129 11.74 5.32 -0.71
C GLY A 129 11.89 4.58 0.61
N LEU A 130 11.60 5.23 1.74
CA LEU A 130 11.66 4.60 3.07
C LEU A 130 10.61 3.49 3.22
N GLY A 131 9.47 3.63 2.54
CA GLY A 131 8.44 2.60 2.46
C GLY A 131 8.98 1.26 1.98
N SER A 132 9.93 1.25 1.04
CA SER A 132 10.59 0.02 0.57
C SER A 132 11.35 -0.71 1.68
N PHE A 133 12.03 0.02 2.56
CA PHE A 133 12.82 -0.55 3.66
C PHE A 133 11.90 -1.13 4.74
N ALA A 134 10.90 -0.37 5.16
CA ALA A 134 9.94 -0.83 6.16
C ALA A 134 9.14 -2.03 5.66
N MET A 135 8.76 -2.04 4.37
CA MET A 135 8.08 -3.17 3.72
C MET A 135 8.97 -4.42 3.67
N LYS A 136 10.28 -4.27 3.42
CA LYS A 136 11.22 -5.38 3.50
C LYS A 136 11.31 -5.95 4.92
N SER A 137 11.39 -5.10 5.94
CA SER A 137 11.35 -5.53 7.34
C SER A 137 10.03 -6.19 7.75
N LEU A 138 8.90 -5.74 7.20
CA LEU A 138 7.61 -6.43 7.32
C LEU A 138 7.71 -7.84 6.76
N MET A 139 8.19 -7.98 5.52
CA MET A 139 8.26 -9.28 4.84
C MET A 139 9.13 -10.30 5.60
N GLU A 140 10.27 -9.87 6.11
CA GLU A 140 11.15 -10.73 6.93
C GLU A 140 10.52 -11.17 8.25
N SER A 141 9.60 -10.38 8.79
CA SER A 141 8.92 -10.67 10.05
C SER A 141 7.62 -11.47 9.91
N ARG A 142 7.15 -11.67 8.67
CA ARG A 142 5.89 -12.34 8.32
C ARG A 142 6.09 -13.32 7.16
N GLN A 143 7.24 -13.99 7.11
CA GLN A 143 7.69 -14.74 5.94
C GLN A 143 6.66 -15.77 5.47
N ASP A 144 6.07 -16.53 6.38
CA ASP A 144 5.13 -17.60 6.03
C ASP A 144 3.84 -17.05 5.41
N ASP A 145 3.27 -16.01 6.01
CA ASP A 145 2.07 -15.35 5.47
C ASP A 145 2.38 -14.69 4.13
N VAL A 146 3.54 -14.02 4.02
CA VAL A 146 3.99 -13.35 2.80
C VAL A 146 4.17 -14.35 1.67
N LYS A 147 4.88 -15.46 1.91
CA LYS A 147 5.06 -16.54 0.93
C LYS A 147 3.71 -17.10 0.46
N ARG A 148 2.71 -17.14 1.34
CA ARG A 148 1.39 -17.68 1.05
C ARG A 148 0.52 -16.75 0.20
N VAL A 149 0.54 -15.44 0.45
CA VAL A 149 -0.46 -14.52 -0.13
C VAL A 149 0.11 -13.47 -1.08
N VAL A 150 1.41 -13.15 -1.00
CA VAL A 150 2.01 -12.10 -1.83
C VAL A 150 2.40 -12.67 -3.18
N ALA A 151 1.76 -12.16 -4.24
CA ALA A 151 2.06 -12.55 -5.61
C ALA A 151 3.35 -11.91 -6.12
N CYS A 152 3.59 -10.65 -5.75
CA CYS A 152 4.82 -9.94 -6.06
C CYS A 152 5.01 -8.70 -5.18
N ALA A 153 6.26 -8.26 -5.09
CA ALA A 153 6.66 -7.03 -4.41
C ALA A 153 7.53 -6.15 -5.32
N PHE A 154 7.33 -4.84 -5.25
CA PHE A 154 8.16 -3.86 -5.96
C PHE A 154 8.72 -2.86 -4.97
N SER A 155 10.03 -2.68 -4.97
CA SER A 155 10.74 -1.71 -4.12
C SER A 155 11.41 -0.67 -5.00
N LEU A 156 10.91 0.57 -4.96
CA LEU A 156 11.50 1.68 -5.69
C LEU A 156 12.43 2.43 -4.75
N GLN A 157 13.73 2.19 -4.92
CA GLN A 157 14.77 2.84 -4.15
C GLN A 157 15.29 4.01 -4.98
N GLY A 158 15.07 5.24 -4.52
CA GLY A 158 15.61 6.44 -5.13
C GLY A 158 17.13 6.50 -4.92
N ASP A 159 17.61 7.47 -4.14
CA ASP A 159 19.05 7.69 -3.94
C ASP A 159 19.67 6.84 -2.82
N ILE A 160 18.93 5.83 -2.37
CA ILE A 160 19.31 5.05 -1.20
C ILE A 160 20.32 3.98 -1.59
N LYS A 161 21.60 4.30 -1.39
CA LYS A 161 22.77 3.49 -1.81
C LYS A 161 22.74 2.02 -1.38
N ALA A 162 22.15 1.73 -0.21
CA ALA A 162 22.15 0.39 0.35
C ALA A 162 20.91 -0.39 -0.11
N LEU A 163 21.15 -1.49 -0.81
CA LEU A 163 20.09 -2.43 -1.14
C LEU A 163 19.70 -3.24 0.10
N PRO A 164 18.40 -3.57 0.26
CA PRO A 164 17.93 -4.42 1.33
C PRO A 164 18.48 -5.84 1.18
N SER A 165 19.19 -6.34 2.18
CA SER A 165 19.65 -7.73 2.27
C SER A 165 18.67 -8.57 3.09
N VAL A 166 18.18 -9.70 2.57
CA VAL A 166 17.27 -10.60 3.31
C VAL A 166 17.99 -11.79 3.92
N GLY A 167 17.40 -12.37 4.98
CA GLY A 167 17.89 -13.62 5.58
C GLY A 167 17.87 -14.82 4.62
N SER A 168 18.75 -15.80 4.85
CA SER A 168 18.96 -16.95 3.96
C SER A 168 17.73 -17.82 3.72
N GLU A 169 16.80 -17.90 4.67
CA GLU A 169 15.57 -18.70 4.55
C GLU A 169 14.48 -18.04 3.68
N PHE A 170 14.62 -16.73 3.45
CA PHE A 170 13.68 -15.91 2.69
C PHE A 170 14.22 -15.51 1.31
N VAL A 171 15.53 -15.67 1.10
CA VAL A 171 16.27 -15.13 -0.04
C VAL A 171 15.75 -15.63 -1.38
N ASN A 172 15.46 -16.92 -1.52
CA ASN A 172 14.98 -17.49 -2.78
C ASN A 172 13.62 -16.90 -3.18
N TRP A 173 12.67 -16.92 -2.25
CA TRP A 173 11.34 -16.34 -2.49
C TRP A 173 11.45 -14.85 -2.81
N TYR A 174 12.29 -14.13 -2.06
CA TYR A 174 12.48 -12.69 -2.25
C TYR A 174 13.00 -12.39 -3.65
N HIS A 175 14.03 -13.11 -4.14
CA HIS A 175 14.57 -12.91 -5.49
C HIS A 175 13.55 -13.23 -6.59
N GLU A 176 12.77 -14.31 -6.43
CA GLU A 176 11.80 -14.74 -7.45
C GLU A 176 10.56 -13.83 -7.54
N ASN A 177 10.17 -13.21 -6.43
CA ASN A 177 8.90 -12.49 -6.30
C ASN A 177 9.04 -10.99 -6.07
N THR A 178 10.25 -10.49 -5.83
CA THR A 178 10.52 -9.06 -5.63
C THR A 178 11.27 -8.47 -6.82
N SER A 179 10.87 -7.26 -7.21
CA SER A 179 11.63 -6.44 -8.16
C SER A 179 12.08 -5.16 -7.46
N VAL A 180 13.39 -5.02 -7.28
CA VAL A 180 14.00 -3.80 -6.78
C VAL A 180 14.31 -2.90 -7.96
N LEU A 181 13.75 -1.69 -7.98
CA LEU A 181 13.93 -0.72 -9.04
C LEU A 181 14.78 0.45 -8.52
N VAL A 182 15.87 0.74 -9.22
CA VAL A 182 16.84 1.80 -8.87
C VAL A 182 17.18 2.66 -10.10
N PRO A 183 17.59 3.93 -9.93
CA PRO A 183 18.11 4.76 -11.03
C PRO A 183 19.31 4.10 -11.73
N GLY A 184 19.52 4.41 -13.01
CA GLY A 184 20.68 3.89 -13.77
C GLY A 184 22.04 4.31 -13.20
N SER A 185 22.07 5.44 -12.49
CA SER A 185 23.24 5.99 -11.78
C SER A 185 23.47 5.40 -10.38
N HIS A 186 22.62 4.47 -9.94
CA HIS A 186 22.69 3.93 -8.59
C HIS A 186 24.00 3.13 -8.37
N PRO A 187 24.68 3.25 -7.20
CA PRO A 187 25.93 2.55 -6.92
C PRO A 187 25.86 1.03 -7.13
N ALA A 188 24.70 0.43 -6.83
CA ALA A 188 24.43 -0.97 -7.12
C ALA A 188 24.70 -1.34 -8.60
N ILE A 189 24.32 -0.48 -9.54
CA ILE A 189 24.51 -0.73 -10.97
C ILE A 189 25.95 -0.40 -11.39
N THR A 190 26.50 0.72 -10.91
CA THR A 190 27.82 1.18 -11.35
C THR A 190 28.97 0.37 -10.74
N ASN A 191 28.82 -0.10 -9.50
CA ASN A 191 29.83 -0.89 -8.78
C ASN A 191 29.51 -2.39 -8.88
N LYS A 192 29.96 -3.03 -9.96
CA LYS A 192 29.80 -4.48 -10.20
C LYS A 192 30.29 -5.41 -9.08
N LYS A 193 31.08 -4.91 -8.12
CA LYS A 193 31.62 -5.69 -6.99
C LYS A 193 30.65 -5.82 -5.81
N GLU A 194 29.62 -4.98 -5.72
CA GLU A 194 28.76 -4.88 -4.51
C GLU A 194 27.37 -5.49 -4.67
N CYS A 195 26.95 -5.84 -5.89
CA CYS A 195 25.65 -6.50 -6.11
C CYS A 195 25.76 -8.01 -6.09
N ARG A 196 25.47 -8.61 -4.94
CA ARG A 196 25.08 -10.02 -4.84
C ARG A 196 23.56 -10.08 -4.65
N GLY A 197 22.86 -10.63 -5.64
CA GLY A 197 21.40 -10.79 -5.66
C GLY A 197 20.78 -10.28 -6.97
N ASP A 198 19.59 -10.76 -7.32
CA ASP A 198 18.78 -10.29 -8.46
C ASP A 198 18.29 -8.85 -8.25
N VAL A 199 19.23 -7.92 -8.22
CA VAL A 199 18.98 -6.53 -8.51
C VAL A 199 18.65 -6.50 -9.99
N MET A 200 17.36 -6.61 -10.30
CA MET A 200 16.92 -6.19 -11.61
C MET A 200 17.30 -4.72 -11.69
N ALA A 201 18.35 -4.39 -12.46
CA ALA A 201 18.49 -3.02 -12.92
C ALA A 201 17.10 -2.62 -13.41
N ALA A 202 16.49 -1.62 -12.78
CA ALA A 202 15.40 -0.97 -13.48
C ALA A 202 16.08 -0.46 -14.75
N LEU A 203 15.71 -1.11 -15.87
CA LEU A 203 16.10 -0.86 -17.25
C LEU A 203 16.73 0.52 -17.37
N PRO A 204 17.86 0.71 -18.07
CA PRO A 204 18.67 1.93 -18.02
C PRO A 204 17.77 3.17 -17.98
N LEU A 205 17.39 3.56 -16.76
CA LEU A 205 16.58 4.73 -16.55
C LEU A 205 17.54 5.85 -16.78
N GLN A 206 17.02 6.94 -17.35
CA GLN A 206 17.89 8.08 -17.55
C GLN A 206 18.56 8.43 -16.20
N PRO A 207 19.88 8.64 -16.21
CA PRO A 207 20.70 8.66 -14.99
C PRO A 207 20.30 9.76 -13.99
N ASP A 208 19.43 10.68 -14.41
CA ASP A 208 18.88 11.83 -13.69
C ASP A 208 17.48 11.60 -13.08
N VAL A 209 16.84 10.45 -13.33
CA VAL A 209 15.49 10.18 -12.80
C VAL A 209 15.59 9.65 -11.36
N GLN A 210 15.29 10.51 -10.39
CA GLN A 210 15.30 10.20 -8.95
C GLN A 210 13.91 10.28 -8.30
N GLY A 211 13.77 9.60 -7.16
CA GLY A 211 12.61 9.71 -6.26
C GLY A 211 11.26 9.42 -6.95
N LEU A 212 10.29 10.31 -6.78
CA LEU A 212 8.94 10.16 -7.36
C LEU A 212 8.93 10.21 -8.90
N ASN A 213 9.94 10.77 -9.56
CA ASN A 213 10.01 10.72 -11.03
C ASN A 213 10.25 9.30 -11.54
N LEU A 214 10.92 8.45 -10.75
CA LEU A 214 11.11 7.04 -11.06
C LEU A 214 9.77 6.32 -11.23
N LEU A 215 8.79 6.60 -10.35
CA LEU A 215 7.44 6.05 -10.46
C LEU A 215 6.81 6.36 -11.82
N ARG A 216 7.01 7.57 -12.35
CA ARG A 216 6.41 7.97 -13.63
C ARG A 216 6.88 7.09 -14.77
N GLU A 217 8.19 6.87 -14.85
CA GLU A 217 8.81 6.09 -15.91
C GLU A 217 8.49 4.59 -15.79
N VAL A 218 8.50 4.05 -14.57
CA VAL A 218 8.33 2.60 -14.38
C VAL A 218 6.86 2.17 -14.30
N ARG A 219 5.90 3.09 -14.19
CA ARG A 219 4.46 2.79 -14.04
C ARG A 219 3.93 1.77 -15.04
N PRO A 220 4.05 1.95 -16.37
CA PRO A 220 3.50 0.98 -17.32
C PRO A 220 4.14 -0.40 -17.16
N ARG A 221 5.43 -0.44 -16.80
CA ARG A 221 6.16 -1.68 -16.60
C ARG A 221 5.74 -2.40 -15.33
N VAL A 222 5.62 -1.69 -14.20
CA VAL A 222 5.18 -2.25 -12.92
C VAL A 222 3.82 -2.91 -13.09
N PHE A 223 2.82 -2.21 -13.64
CA PHE A 223 1.48 -2.78 -13.83
C PHE A 223 1.46 -4.00 -14.76
N ARG A 224 2.26 -3.98 -15.85
CA ARG A 224 2.41 -5.15 -16.72
C ARG A 224 2.99 -6.35 -15.96
N MET A 225 4.06 -6.16 -15.20
CA MET A 225 4.68 -7.23 -14.42
C MET A 225 3.76 -7.76 -13.33
N VAL A 226 3.02 -6.88 -12.65
CA VAL A 226 2.01 -7.25 -11.66
C VAL A 226 0.93 -8.11 -12.31
N ASN A 227 0.39 -7.71 -13.46
CA ASN A 227 -0.64 -8.49 -14.16
C ASN A 227 -0.13 -9.89 -14.53
N THR A 228 1.07 -10.00 -15.09
CA THR A 228 1.69 -11.30 -15.41
C THR A 228 1.86 -12.17 -14.16
N LYS A 229 2.30 -11.60 -13.03
CA LYS A 229 2.45 -12.34 -11.77
C LYS A 229 1.10 -12.77 -11.20
N LEU A 230 0.08 -11.92 -11.27
CA LEU A 230 -1.27 -12.21 -10.77
C LEU A 230 -1.99 -13.32 -11.55
N GLU A 231 -1.78 -13.41 -12.86
CA GLU A 231 -2.33 -14.48 -13.72
C GLU A 231 -1.81 -15.87 -13.32
N GLY A 232 -0.52 -15.97 -12.97
CA GLY A 232 0.10 -17.24 -12.58
C GLY A 232 -0.05 -17.60 -11.10
N PHE A 233 -0.48 -16.67 -10.25
CA PHE A 233 -0.57 -16.91 -8.82
C PHE A 233 -1.89 -17.60 -8.46
N PRO A 234 -1.91 -18.67 -7.65
CA PRO A 234 -3.16 -19.28 -7.21
C PRO A 234 -3.93 -18.32 -6.28
N VAL A 235 -5.27 -18.34 -6.33
CA VAL A 235 -6.06 -17.62 -5.32
C VAL A 235 -5.87 -18.36 -3.99
N PRO A 236 -5.49 -17.69 -2.89
CA PRO A 236 -5.43 -18.34 -1.59
C PRO A 236 -6.80 -18.95 -1.27
N THR A 237 -6.87 -20.27 -1.16
CA THR A 237 -8.09 -20.92 -0.67
C THR A 237 -8.29 -20.42 0.75
N ARG A 238 -9.35 -19.66 0.99
CA ARG A 238 -9.72 -19.22 2.33
C ARG A 238 -9.92 -20.49 3.16
N ALA A 239 -8.92 -20.85 3.96
CA ALA A 239 -9.06 -21.93 4.92
C ALA A 239 -10.20 -21.50 5.83
N MET A 240 -11.35 -22.16 5.71
CA MET A 240 -12.48 -21.97 6.61
C MET A 240 -12.08 -22.50 7.99
N ASN A 241 -11.21 -21.77 8.70
CA ASN A 241 -10.85 -22.06 10.08
C ASN A 241 -11.96 -21.54 10.99
N ASN A 242 -13.13 -22.17 10.91
CA ASN A 242 -14.33 -21.85 11.70
C ASN A 242 -14.20 -22.22 13.20
N GLY A 243 -13.01 -22.56 13.71
CA GLY A 243 -12.84 -23.16 15.05
C GLY A 243 -12.18 -22.27 16.11
N HIS A 244 -11.21 -21.43 15.77
CA HIS A 244 -10.36 -20.75 16.76
C HIS A 244 -10.34 -19.21 16.66
N GLU A 245 -11.01 -18.64 15.66
CA GLU A 245 -10.98 -17.18 15.44
C GLU A 245 -12.00 -16.44 16.33
N GLN A 246 -13.09 -17.10 16.73
CA GLN A 246 -14.12 -16.51 17.58
C GLN A 246 -13.62 -16.22 19.01
N GLU A 247 -12.89 -17.16 19.64
CA GLU A 247 -12.33 -16.97 21.00
C GLU A 247 -11.33 -15.80 21.08
N ARG A 248 -10.59 -15.54 20.00
CA ARG A 248 -9.58 -14.48 19.97
C ARG A 248 -10.21 -13.09 19.79
N LEU A 249 -11.34 -13.00 19.08
CA LEU A 249 -12.11 -11.76 18.90
C LEU A 249 -12.92 -11.40 20.15
N ASP A 250 -13.44 -12.39 20.87
CA ASP A 250 -14.20 -12.15 22.10
C ASP A 250 -13.25 -11.69 23.24
N SER A 251 -12.04 -12.26 23.32
CA SER A 251 -11.00 -11.79 24.26
C SER A 251 -10.54 -10.36 23.98
N GLN A 252 -10.62 -9.89 22.72
CA GLN A 252 -10.22 -8.53 22.33
C GLN A 252 -11.34 -7.51 22.49
N LYS A 253 -12.62 -7.92 22.41
CA LYS A 253 -13.79 -7.07 22.70
C LYS A 253 -13.92 -6.72 24.18
N ASP A 254 -13.57 -7.64 25.09
CA ASP A 254 -13.66 -7.40 26.53
C ASP A 254 -12.64 -6.37 27.07
N SER A 255 -11.62 -6.02 26.27
CA SER A 255 -10.60 -5.03 26.65
C SER A 255 -10.93 -3.59 26.21
N VAL A 256 -12.02 -3.37 25.45
CA VAL A 256 -12.42 -2.04 24.96
C VAL A 256 -13.75 -1.63 25.58
N ARG A 257 -13.72 -1.32 26.87
CA ARG A 257 -14.88 -0.78 27.60
C ARG A 257 -14.53 0.56 28.24
N TRP A 258 -14.35 1.60 27.42
CA TRP A 258 -14.31 2.98 27.91
C TRP A 258 -14.96 3.97 26.93
N LEU A 259 -15.90 4.72 27.52
CA LEU A 259 -16.50 6.01 27.14
C LEU A 259 -17.66 5.99 26.14
N GLU A 260 -18.87 6.07 26.70
CA GLU A 260 -20.05 6.63 26.05
C GLU A 260 -19.81 8.09 25.65
N PRO A 261 -20.34 8.56 24.50
CA PRO A 261 -20.15 9.94 24.07
C PRO A 261 -21.10 10.89 24.82
N LEU A 262 -20.50 11.88 25.49
CA LEU A 262 -21.17 13.09 25.96
C LEU A 262 -21.67 13.90 24.74
N VAL A 263 -22.98 14.08 24.69
CA VAL A 263 -23.67 14.95 23.72
C VAL A 263 -23.44 16.42 24.09
N THR A 264 -22.69 17.14 23.26
CA THR A 264 -22.75 18.61 23.12
C THR A 264 -22.49 18.91 21.64
N GLY A 265 -23.45 19.45 20.90
CA GLY A 265 -23.66 20.90 20.78
C GLY A 265 -23.55 21.24 19.29
N ASP A 266 -24.63 21.79 18.76
CA ASP A 266 -24.93 22.00 17.34
C ASP A 266 -24.28 23.31 16.85
N ASP A 267 -23.22 23.20 16.03
CA ASP A 267 -22.60 24.35 15.35
C ASP A 267 -22.77 24.18 13.82
N GLY A 268 -23.74 24.91 13.29
CA GLY A 268 -24.17 24.91 11.89
C GLY A 268 -23.09 25.31 10.89
N GLY A 269 -22.34 24.32 10.40
CA GLY A 269 -21.56 24.40 9.16
C GLY A 269 -22.41 24.08 7.92
N PRO A 270 -22.02 24.57 6.73
CA PRO A 270 -22.80 24.37 5.51
C PRO A 270 -22.95 22.88 5.18
N ALA A 271 -24.19 22.48 4.88
CA ALA A 271 -24.58 21.12 4.58
C ALA A 271 -23.78 20.54 3.41
N PHE A 272 -23.14 19.41 3.67
CA PHE A 272 -22.52 18.54 2.68
C PHE A 272 -23.63 17.91 1.82
N ASP A 273 -23.55 18.06 0.50
CA ASP A 273 -24.50 17.51 -0.45
C ASP A 273 -24.30 15.98 -0.59
N PRO A 274 -25.24 15.14 -0.11
CA PRO A 274 -25.10 13.68 -0.18
C PRO A 274 -25.23 13.12 -1.59
N PHE A 275 -25.61 13.92 -2.59
CA PHE A 275 -25.97 13.45 -3.94
C PHE A 275 -24.78 13.24 -4.90
N ASP A 276 -23.52 13.40 -4.46
CA ASP A 276 -22.35 13.13 -5.31
C ASP A 276 -21.94 11.64 -5.34
N TYR A 277 -22.31 10.86 -4.32
CA TYR A 277 -22.02 9.42 -4.27
C TYR A 277 -22.76 8.64 -5.36
N ASP A 278 -24.04 8.93 -5.58
CA ASP A 278 -24.86 8.26 -6.58
C ASP A 278 -24.34 8.55 -8.01
N ARG A 279 -23.81 9.75 -8.26
CA ARG A 279 -23.21 10.10 -9.55
C ARG A 279 -21.92 9.35 -9.84
N ILE A 280 -21.08 9.13 -8.82
CA ILE A 280 -19.83 8.39 -8.96
C ILE A 280 -20.12 6.90 -9.15
N ALA A 281 -21.01 6.32 -8.34
CA ALA A 281 -21.44 4.92 -8.46
C ALA A 281 -22.10 4.64 -9.82
N MET A 282 -22.96 5.54 -10.28
CA MET A 282 -23.61 5.43 -11.60
C MET A 282 -22.60 5.48 -12.76
N ARG A 283 -21.57 6.34 -12.68
CA ARG A 283 -20.50 6.38 -13.70
C ARG A 283 -19.63 5.12 -13.70
N MET A 284 -19.38 4.52 -12.55
CA MET A 284 -18.66 3.25 -12.44
C MET A 284 -19.44 2.11 -13.07
N GLU A 285 -20.75 2.00 -12.79
CA GLU A 285 -21.60 0.94 -13.35
C GLU A 285 -21.81 1.12 -14.87
N GLN A 286 -21.98 2.36 -15.35
CA GLN A 286 -22.04 2.64 -16.79
C GLN A 286 -20.77 2.21 -17.53
N ARG A 287 -19.58 2.41 -16.94
CA ARG A 287 -18.32 1.93 -17.50
C ARG A 287 -18.22 0.40 -17.49
N ARG A 288 -18.74 -0.25 -16.44
CA ARG A 288 -18.79 -1.71 -16.34
C ARG A 288 -19.68 -2.32 -17.44
N GLN A 289 -20.86 -1.75 -17.66
CA GLN A 289 -21.80 -2.17 -18.70
C GLN A 289 -21.26 -1.91 -20.11
N ALA A 290 -20.66 -0.75 -20.36
CA ALA A 290 -20.03 -0.45 -21.65
C ALA A 290 -18.90 -1.44 -22.01
N ARG A 291 -18.11 -1.84 -21.01
CA ARG A 291 -17.04 -2.83 -21.18
C ARG A 291 -17.59 -4.23 -21.47
N ALA A 292 -18.66 -4.64 -20.79
CA ALA A 292 -19.34 -5.92 -21.06
C ALA A 292 -19.91 -5.99 -22.48
N LEU A 293 -20.48 -4.89 -22.99
CA LEU A 293 -20.99 -4.82 -24.36
C LEU A 293 -19.88 -4.86 -25.42
N SER A 294 -18.71 -4.25 -25.14
CA SER A 294 -17.57 -4.26 -26.08
C SER A 294 -16.93 -5.65 -26.29
N LEU A 295 -17.15 -6.59 -25.37
CA LEU A 295 -16.59 -7.94 -25.43
C LEU A 295 -17.44 -8.93 -26.23
N ASN A 296 -18.68 -8.56 -26.58
CA ASN A 296 -19.63 -9.42 -27.31
C ASN A 296 -19.76 -9.06 -28.80
N VAL A 297 -18.82 -8.32 -29.38
CA VAL A 297 -18.83 -8.06 -30.83
C VAL A 297 -18.29 -9.31 -31.56
N PRO A 298 -19.13 -10.03 -32.32
CA PRO A 298 -18.65 -11.18 -33.09
C PRO A 298 -17.65 -10.69 -34.13
N LYS A 299 -16.48 -11.34 -34.17
CA LYS A 299 -15.48 -11.10 -35.21
C LYS A 299 -16.05 -11.62 -36.53
N SER A 300 -16.38 -10.70 -37.44
CA SER A 300 -16.67 -10.98 -38.85
C SER A 300 -15.39 -11.24 -39.62
#